data_AF-A0A8W8KVJ2-F1
#
_entry.id   AF-A0A8W8KVJ2-F1
#
_cell.length_a   1.000
_cell.length_b   1.000
_cell.length_c   1.000
_cell.angle_alpha   90.00
_cell.angle_beta   90.00
_cell.angle_gamma   90.00
#
_symmetry.space_group_name_H-M   'P 1'
#
loop_
_entity.id
_entity.type
_entity.pdbx_description
1 polymer ?
#
loop_
_entity_poly.entity_id
_entity_poly.type
_entity_poly.pdbx_seq_one_letter_code
_entity_poly.pdbx_strand_id
1 'polypeptide(L)' 'MVLHFTGYAVKIKKNKENVKFKVRCSRYLYTLVINDREKADKLRQSLPPGLAVKELK' A
#
# COMPACT_ATOMS: atom_id res chain seq x y z
N MET A 1 10.41 16.74 -15.59
CA MET A 1 10.80 15.39 -15.13
C MET A 1 9.74 14.86 -14.18
N VAL A 2 8.58 14.44 -14.70
CA VAL A 2 7.58 13.71 -13.90
C VAL A 2 7.56 12.31 -14.50
N LEU A 3 8.37 11.41 -13.92
CA LEU A 3 8.26 9.99 -14.23
C LEU A 3 6.89 9.54 -13.75
N HIS A 4 5.91 9.54 -14.66
CA HIS A 4 4.69 8.76 -14.51
C HIS A 4 5.10 7.28 -14.47
N PHE A 5 5.43 6.77 -13.28
CA PHE A 5 5.55 5.34 -13.02
C PHE A 5 4.14 4.73 -13.04
N THR A 6 3.57 4.51 -14.21
CA THR A 6 2.20 4.00 -14.41
C THR A 6 2.01 2.52 -14.04
N GLY A 7 3.03 1.84 -13.50
CA GLY A 7 3.00 0.40 -13.23
C GLY A 7 2.87 -0.03 -11.76
N TYR A 8 3.11 0.88 -10.80
CA TYR A 8 3.16 0.53 -9.38
C TYR A 8 1.95 1.09 -8.64
N ALA A 9 1.17 0.20 -8.00
CA ALA A 9 -0.03 0.57 -7.25
C ALA A 9 -0.07 -0.17 -5.91
N VAL A 10 -0.54 0.50 -4.87
CA VAL A 10 -0.68 -0.07 -3.53
C VAL A 10 -2.16 -0.22 -3.19
N LYS A 11 -2.57 -1.44 -2.86
CA LYS A 11 -3.91 -1.71 -2.34
C LYS A 11 -3.82 -1.95 -0.84
N ILE A 12 -4.50 -1.13 -0.05
CA ILE A 12 -4.53 -1.25 1.41
C ILE A 12 -5.82 -1.96 1.79
N LYS A 13 -5.72 -3.14 2.42
CA LYS A 13 -6.86 -3.91 2.94
C LYS A 13 -6.80 -3.91 4.46
N LYS A 14 -7.81 -3.31 5.09
CA LYS A 14 -7.95 -3.32 6.56
C LYS A 14 -8.80 -4.55 6.95
N ASN A 15 -8.24 -5.44 7.76
CA ASN A 15 -8.96 -6.54 8.40
C ASN A 15 -9.17 -6.22 9.89
N LYS A 16 -9.92 -7.08 10.60
CA LYS A 16 -10.19 -6.90 12.03
C LYS A 16 -8.89 -6.86 12.86
N GLU A 17 -7.93 -7.74 12.55
CA GLU A 17 -6.72 -7.95 13.35
C GLU A 17 -5.45 -7.40 12.72
N ASN A 18 -5.46 -7.13 11.40
CA ASN A 18 -4.28 -6.67 10.68
C ASN A 18 -4.63 -5.77 9.50
N VAL A 19 -3.63 -5.04 9.03
CA VAL A 19 -3.68 -4.26 7.79
C VAL A 19 -2.71 -4.88 6.79
N LYS A 20 -3.17 -5.09 5.56
CA LYS A 20 -2.37 -5.65 4.47
C LYS A 20 -2.08 -4.58 3.42
N PHE A 21 -0.80 -4.27 3.21
CA PHE A 21 -0.32 -3.42 2.12
C PHE A 21 0.07 -4.32 0.95
N LYS A 22 -0.76 -4.30 -0.10
CA LYS A 22 -0.57 -5.11 -1.29
C LYS A 22 0.04 -4.25 -2.39
N VAL A 23 1.35 -4.36 -2.59
CA VAL A 23 2.10 -3.60 -3.61
C VAL A 23 2.11 -4.39 -4.91
N ARG A 24 1.48 -3.83 -5.94
CA ARG A 24 1.53 -4.36 -7.29
C ARG A 24 2.80 -3.84 -7.96
N CYS A 25 3.65 -4.78 -8.35
CA CYS A 25 4.79 -4.55 -9.22
C CYS A 25 4.54 -5.23 -10.58
N SER A 26 5.54 -5.24 -11.46
CA SER A 26 5.43 -5.75 -12.84
C SER A 26 4.95 -7.20 -12.92
N ARG A 27 5.49 -8.09 -12.07
CA ARG A 27 5.22 -9.54 -12.10
C ARG A 27 4.41 -10.03 -10.91
N TYR A 28 4.74 -9.55 -9.72
CA TYR A 28 4.20 -10.09 -8.47
C TYR A 28 3.37 -9.06 -7.69
N LEU A 29 2.53 -9.59 -6.80
CA LEU A 29 1.82 -8.83 -5.79
C LEU A 29 2.49 -9.11 -4.44
N TYR A 30 3.25 -8.15 -3.95
CA TYR A 30 3.86 -8.25 -2.62
C TYR A 30 2.83 -7.86 -1.58
N THR A 31 2.75 -8.63 -0.49
CA THR A 31 1.85 -8.33 0.63
C THR A 31 2.65 -8.18 1.90
N LEU A 32 2.66 -6.98 2.46
CA LEU A 32 3.13 -6.73 3.81
C LEU A 32 1.92 -6.77 4.76
N VAL A 33 2.00 -7.58 5.82
CA VAL A 33 0.96 -7.70 6.85
C VAL A 33 1.46 -7.02 8.12
N ILE A 34 0.70 -6.07 8.63
CA ILE A 34 0.99 -5.34 9.87
C ILE A 34 -0.15 -5.57 10.85
N ASN A 35 0.14 -6.12 12.02
CA ASN A 35 -0.86 -6.38 13.06
C ASN A 35 -1.16 -5.13 13.90
N ASP A 36 -0.18 -4.24 14.03
CA ASP A 36 -0.29 -2.99 14.79
C ASP A 36 -0.90 -1.87 13.91
N ARG A 37 -2.07 -1.37 14.33
CA ARG A 37 -2.81 -0.35 13.58
C ARG A 37 -2.10 0.99 13.55
N GLU A 38 -1.43 1.40 14.62
CA GLU A 38 -0.75 2.69 14.67
C GLU A 38 0.45 2.71 13.72
N LYS A 39 1.20 1.60 13.67
CA LYS A 39 2.30 1.45 12.70
C LYS A 39 1.80 1.41 11.27
N ALA A 40 0.65 0.79 11.02
CA ALA A 40 0.04 0.77 9.70
C ALA A 40 -0.37 2.18 9.24
N ASP A 41 -0.96 3.00 10.11
CA ASP A 41 -1.36 4.36 9.75
C ASP A 41 -0.14 5.28 9.52
N LYS A 42 0.92 5.14 10.31
CA LYS A 42 2.21 5.82 10.05
C LYS A 42 2.79 5.42 8.69
N LEU A 43 2.82 4.12 8.38
CA LEU A 43 3.34 3.62 7.10
C LEU A 43 2.51 4.13 5.92
N ARG A 44 1.18 4.23 6.07
CA ARG A 44 0.29 4.82 5.06
C ARG A 44 0.62 6.29 4.80
N GLN A 45 0.93 7.07 5.83
CA GLN A 45 1.33 8.48 5.70
C GLN A 45 2.71 8.65 5.06
N SER A 46 3.62 7.69 5.26
CA SER A 46 4.94 7.70 4.62
C SER A 46 4.92 7.32 3.14
N LEU A 47 3.79 6.88 2.59
CA LEU A 47 3.70 6.54 1.16
C LEU A 47 3.81 7.82 0.31
N PRO A 48 4.58 7.77 -0.80
CA PRO A 48 4.75 8.93 -1.65
C PRO A 48 3.43 9.32 -2.33
N PRO A 49 3.12 10.63 -2.46
CA PRO A 49 1.85 11.12 -3.01
C PRO A 49 1.65 10.80 -4.50
N GLY A 50 2.74 10.51 -5.24
CA GLY A 50 2.68 10.09 -6.64
C GLY A 50 2.34 8.60 -6.85
N LEU A 51 2.14 7.83 -5.78
CA LEU A 51 1.81 6.42 -5.84
C LEU A 51 0.30 6.21 -5.84
N ALA A 52 -0.21 5.39 -6.76
CA ALA A 52 -1.64 5.07 -6.81
C ALA A 52 -2.04 4.20 -5.60
N VAL A 53 -2.72 4.79 -4.62
CA VAL A 53 -3.23 4.09 -3.44
C VAL A 53 -4.72 3.83 -3.57
N LYS A 54 -5.13 2.56 -3.42
CA LYS A 54 -6.54 2.15 -3.39
C LYS A 54 -6.89 1.46 -2.08
N GLU A 55 -7.91 1.95 -1.40
CA GLU A 55 -8.42 1.30 -0.18
C GLU A 55 -9.45 0.22 -0.53
N LEU A 56 -9.30 -0.95 0.08
CA LEU A 56 -10.21 -2.07 -0.05
C LEU A 56 -10.96 -2.21 1.28
N LYS A 57 -12.30 -2.08 1.22
CA LYS A 57 -13.20 -2.46 2.32
C LYS A 57 -13.05 -3.94 2.62
#